data_AF-A0A3E2U2V2-F1
#
_entry.id   AF-A0A3E2U2V2-F1
#
_cell.length_a   1.000
_cell.length_b   1.000
_cell.length_c   1.000
_cell.angle_alpha   90.00
_cell.angle_beta   90.00
_cell.angle_gamma   90.00
#
_symmetry.space_group_name_H-M   'P 1'
#
loop_
_entity.id
_entity.type
_entity.pdbx_description
1 polymer ?
#
loop_
_entity_poly.entity_id
_entity_poly.type
_entity_poly.pdbx_seq_one_letter_code
_entity_poly.pdbx_strand_id
1 'polypeptide(L)'
;MEQKYEDLRFLARQYNQRMLTLKTNKVFLLNLLDETMPGITNILPLTTRTPETSLSVLFINRFKSYDRIKKMGKSRFLDAFEKIARKSRNRQTKTYGLAIYEAALRNITTRGENEYTLAAQDQCLELVCESQKAAIQLF
;
A
#
# COMPACT_ATOMS: atom_id res chain seq x y z
N MET A 1 -37.39 21.21 -1.24
CA MET A 1 -36.16 21.82 -1.82
C MET A 1 -35.06 21.90 -0.76
N GLU A 2 -35.36 22.38 0.44
CA GLU A 2 -34.38 22.56 1.54
C GLU A 2 -33.77 21.26 2.08
N GLN A 3 -34.57 20.19 2.24
CA GLN A 3 -34.07 18.90 2.73
C GLN A 3 -33.02 18.26 1.79
N LYS A 4 -33.25 18.29 0.48
CA LYS A 4 -32.29 17.80 -0.53
C LYS A 4 -30.96 18.56 -0.47
N TYR A 5 -31.00 19.86 -0.16
CA TYR A 5 -29.80 20.68 0.00
C TYR A 5 -29.04 20.33 1.28
N GLU A 6 -29.74 20.16 2.41
CA GLU A 6 -29.12 19.75 3.68
C GLU A 6 -28.52 18.34 3.60
N ASP A 7 -29.20 17.39 2.95
CA ASP A 7 -28.69 16.05 2.71
C ASP A 7 -27.40 16.09 1.86
N LEU A 8 -27.39 16.90 0.79
CA LEU A 8 -26.20 17.06 -0.05
C LEU A 8 -25.04 17.71 0.71
N ARG A 9 -25.33 18.71 1.56
CA ARG A 9 -24.35 19.37 2.41
C ARG A 9 -23.76 18.42 3.44
N PHE A 10 -24.60 17.56 4.04
CA PHE A 10 -24.16 16.50 4.94
C PHE A 10 -23.25 15.51 4.22
N LEU A 11 -23.66 15.00 3.05
CA LEU A 11 -22.87 14.07 2.24
C LEU A 11 -21.51 14.68 1.84
N ALA A 12 -21.47 15.95 1.45
CA ALA A 12 -20.23 16.64 1.12
C ALA A 12 -19.27 16.71 2.33
N ARG A 13 -19.79 16.97 3.53
CA ARG A 13 -19.00 16.97 4.77
C ARG A 13 -18.45 15.57 5.08
N GLN A 14 -19.28 14.54 4.96
CA GLN A 14 -18.87 13.15 5.17
C GLN A 14 -17.78 12.72 4.19
N TYR A 15 -17.95 13.06 2.91
CA TYR A 15 -16.94 12.80 1.88
C TYR A 15 -15.61 13.50 2.20
N ASN A 16 -15.64 14.78 2.53
CA ASN A 16 -14.42 15.55 2.85
C ASN A 16 -13.70 14.98 4.08
N GLN A 17 -14.44 14.58 5.12
CA GLN A 17 -13.86 13.92 6.29
C GLN A 17 -13.18 12.60 5.91
N ARG A 18 -13.83 11.76 5.10
CA ARG A 18 -13.25 10.49 4.63
C ARG A 18 -12.01 10.70 3.76
N MET A 19 -12.02 11.69 2.88
CA MET A 19 -10.85 12.07 2.07
C MET A 19 -9.67 12.53 2.93
N LEU A 20 -9.93 13.33 3.95
CA LEU A 20 -8.90 13.75 4.90
C LEU A 20 -8.29 12.55 5.63
N THR A 21 -9.12 11.67 6.19
CA THR A 21 -8.69 10.45 6.87
C THR A 21 -7.86 9.55 5.95
N LEU A 22 -8.31 9.32 4.71
CA LEU A 22 -7.58 8.54 3.72
C LEU A 22 -6.20 9.14 3.43
N LYS A 23 -6.13 10.47 3.25
CA LYS A 23 -4.87 11.17 2.97
C LYS A 23 -3.90 11.03 4.15
N THR A 24 -4.39 11.23 5.37
CA THR A 24 -3.60 11.09 6.60
C THR A 24 -3.06 9.66 6.75
N ASN A 25 -3.90 8.64 6.58
CA ASN A 25 -3.49 7.24 6.67
C ASN A 25 -2.46 6.88 5.60
N LYS A 26 -2.59 7.40 4.37
CA LYS A 26 -1.58 7.21 3.33
C LYS A 26 -0.23 7.79 3.72
N VAL A 27 -0.20 9.00 4.29
CA VAL A 27 1.05 9.62 4.75
C VAL A 27 1.71 8.76 5.84
N PHE A 28 0.94 8.28 6.82
CA PHE A 28 1.49 7.40 7.85
C PHE A 28 2.04 6.09 7.28
N LEU A 29 1.33 5.47 6.33
CA LEU A 29 1.82 4.27 5.66
C LEU A 29 3.13 4.55 4.90
N LEU A 30 3.21 5.67 4.18
CA LEU A 30 4.43 6.06 3.46
C LEU A 30 5.62 6.22 4.41
N ASN A 31 5.44 6.88 5.55
CA ASN A 31 6.50 7.04 6.54
C ASN A 31 7.01 5.67 7.04
N LEU A 32 6.11 4.71 7.30
CA LEU A 32 6.49 3.35 7.70
C LEU A 32 7.18 2.57 6.57
N LEU A 33 6.80 2.82 5.32
CA LEU A 33 7.47 2.23 4.16
C LEU A 33 8.87 2.82 3.97
N ASP A 34 9.09 4.09 4.27
CA ASP A 34 10.43 4.69 4.23
C ASP A 34 11.37 4.06 5.27
N GLU A 35 10.84 3.57 6.40
CA GLU A 35 11.64 2.88 7.42
C GLU A 35 11.94 1.40 7.07
N THR A 36 11.06 0.74 6.32
CA THR A 36 11.09 -0.72 6.06
C THR A 36 11.49 -1.11 4.64
N MET A 37 11.24 -0.24 3.67
CA MET A 37 11.53 -0.40 2.25
C MET A 37 11.67 0.98 1.56
N PRO A 38 12.78 1.70 1.83
CA PRO A 38 13.01 3.06 1.33
C PRO A 38 12.87 3.16 -0.19
N GLY A 39 12.13 4.18 -0.66
CA GLY A 39 12.00 4.46 -2.10
C GLY A 39 11.14 3.46 -2.88
N ILE A 40 10.45 2.52 -2.21
CA ILE A 40 9.61 1.52 -2.87
C ILE A 40 8.52 2.14 -3.75
N THR A 41 7.98 3.29 -3.37
CA THR A 41 6.89 3.96 -4.10
C THR A 41 7.32 4.59 -5.41
N ASN A 42 8.63 4.82 -5.61
CA ASN A 42 9.19 5.22 -6.91
C ASN A 42 9.16 4.08 -7.92
N ILE A 43 9.21 2.83 -7.44
CA ILE A 43 9.19 1.62 -8.26
C ILE A 43 7.76 1.09 -8.37
N LEU A 44 7.05 1.01 -7.25
CA LEU A 44 5.69 0.49 -7.17
C LEU A 44 4.77 1.54 -6.56
N PRO A 45 4.19 2.44 -7.38
CA PRO A 45 3.33 3.50 -6.90
C PRO A 45 2.16 2.96 -6.08
N LEU A 46 1.88 3.60 -4.94
CA LEU A 46 0.78 3.22 -4.06
C LEU A 46 -0.56 3.53 -4.74
N THR A 47 -1.18 2.50 -5.32
CA THR A 47 -2.49 2.61 -5.96
C THR A 47 -3.53 1.96 -5.07
N THR A 48 -4.48 2.75 -4.55
CA THR A 48 -5.49 2.24 -3.62
C THR A 48 -6.86 2.07 -4.25
N ARG A 49 -7.10 2.56 -5.49
CA ARG A 49 -8.45 2.58 -6.11
C ARG A 49 -9.22 1.26 -6.00
N THR A 50 -8.54 0.13 -6.16
CA THR A 50 -9.10 -1.21 -5.92
C THR A 50 -8.17 -1.96 -4.95
N PRO A 51 -8.34 -1.79 -3.62
CA PRO A 51 -7.36 -2.27 -2.66
C PRO A 51 -7.10 -3.78 -2.74
N GLU A 52 -8.15 -4.57 -3.02
CA GLU A 52 -8.11 -6.03 -3.00
C GLU A 52 -7.31 -6.66 -4.14
N THR A 53 -7.20 -5.93 -5.25
CA THR A 53 -6.47 -6.35 -6.47
C THR A 53 -5.25 -5.48 -6.73
N SER A 54 -4.99 -4.47 -5.91
CA SER A 54 -3.85 -3.59 -6.09
C SER A 54 -2.53 -4.32 -5.85
N LEU A 55 -1.63 -4.25 -6.83
CA LEU A 55 -0.30 -4.85 -6.72
C LEU A 55 0.50 -4.25 -5.55
N SER A 56 0.42 -2.94 -5.34
CA SER A 56 1.13 -2.28 -4.23
C SER A 56 0.62 -2.76 -2.87
N VAL A 57 -0.69 -2.93 -2.72
CA VAL A 57 -1.29 -3.43 -1.46
C VAL A 57 -0.90 -4.88 -1.22
N LEU A 58 -1.02 -5.74 -2.25
CA LEU A 58 -0.62 -7.15 -2.16
C LEU A 58 0.88 -7.31 -1.87
N PHE A 59 1.71 -6.44 -2.44
CA PHE A 59 3.15 -6.42 -2.23
C PHE A 59 3.51 -6.07 -0.79
N ILE A 60 3.02 -4.92 -0.29
CA ILE A 60 3.28 -4.46 1.07
C ILE A 60 2.84 -5.55 2.05
N ASN A 61 1.62 -6.06 1.89
CA ASN A 61 1.08 -7.08 2.77
C ASN A 61 1.88 -8.40 2.75
N ARG A 62 2.45 -8.80 1.60
CA ARG A 62 3.18 -10.06 1.48
C ARG A 62 4.61 -9.96 2.00
N PHE A 63 5.33 -8.90 1.65
CA PHE A 63 6.77 -8.83 1.81
C PHE A 63 7.23 -7.97 2.98
N LYS A 64 6.43 -6.98 3.40
CA LYS A 64 6.61 -6.16 4.62
C LYS A 64 7.89 -5.29 4.70
N SER A 65 9.06 -5.81 4.31
CA SER A 65 10.32 -5.07 4.29
C SER A 65 11.35 -5.61 3.30
N TYR A 66 12.38 -4.81 3.02
CA TYR A 66 13.52 -5.23 2.20
C TYR A 66 14.39 -6.28 2.88
N ASP A 67 14.48 -6.31 4.21
CA ASP A 67 15.23 -7.34 4.92
C ASP A 67 14.63 -8.72 4.73
N ARG A 68 13.29 -8.82 4.79
CA ARG A 68 12.58 -10.06 4.52
C ARG A 68 12.80 -10.54 3.09
N ILE A 69 12.79 -9.61 2.13
CA ILE A 69 13.08 -9.92 0.71
C ILE A 69 14.51 -10.43 0.54
N LYS A 70 15.49 -9.76 1.16
CA LYS A 70 16.89 -10.19 1.14
C LYS A 70 17.07 -11.60 1.70
N LYS A 71 16.48 -11.89 2.88
CA LYS A 71 16.52 -13.21 3.52
C LYS A 71 15.89 -14.32 2.67
N MET A 72 14.85 -13.99 1.91
CA MET A 72 14.16 -14.97 1.07
C MET A 72 14.96 -15.35 -0.19
N GLY A 73 15.81 -14.44 -0.69
CA GLY A 73 16.65 -14.63 -1.87
C GLY A 73 15.92 -14.40 -3.19
N LYS A 74 16.69 -14.10 -4.25
CA LYS A 74 16.19 -13.63 -5.55
C LYS A 74 15.13 -14.54 -6.17
N SER A 75 15.45 -15.82 -6.33
CA SER A 75 14.56 -16.78 -7.03
C SER A 75 13.21 -16.91 -6.32
N ARG A 76 13.23 -17.20 -5.01
CA ARG A 76 12.01 -17.33 -4.19
C ARG A 76 11.20 -16.04 -4.15
N PHE A 77 11.88 -14.88 -4.17
CA PHE A 77 11.22 -13.59 -4.27
C PHE A 77 10.51 -13.38 -5.59
N LEU A 78 11.17 -13.63 -6.72
CA LEU A 78 10.55 -13.46 -8.03
C LEU A 78 9.36 -14.40 -8.21
N ASP A 79 9.47 -15.65 -7.76
CA ASP A 79 8.35 -16.62 -7.81
C ASP A 79 7.16 -16.18 -6.96
N ALA A 80 7.42 -15.68 -5.74
CA ALA A 80 6.37 -15.20 -4.85
C ALA A 80 5.74 -13.90 -5.37
N PHE A 81 6.55 -13.00 -5.92
CA PHE A 81 6.10 -11.74 -6.52
C PHE A 81 5.24 -12.01 -7.75
N GLU A 82 5.61 -12.98 -8.57
CA GLU A 82 4.83 -13.36 -9.75
C GLU A 82 3.42 -13.84 -9.38
N LYS A 83 3.29 -14.62 -8.29
CA LYS A 83 1.98 -15.08 -7.82
C LYS A 83 1.05 -13.91 -7.45
N ILE A 84 1.55 -12.91 -6.73
CA ILE A 84 0.71 -11.74 -6.38
C ILE A 84 0.44 -10.83 -7.58
N ALA A 85 1.40 -10.70 -8.50
CA ALA A 85 1.23 -9.88 -9.69
C ALA A 85 0.17 -10.45 -10.63
N ARG A 86 0.13 -11.78 -10.79
CA ARG A 86 -0.95 -12.47 -11.52
C ARG A 86 -2.31 -12.19 -10.88
N LYS A 87 -2.42 -12.20 -9.55
CA LYS A 87 -3.66 -11.84 -8.82
C LYS A 87 -4.11 -10.40 -9.13
N SER A 88 -3.15 -9.47 -9.25
CA SER A 88 -3.41 -8.07 -9.60
C SER A 88 -3.67 -7.81 -11.09
N ARG A 89 -3.66 -8.86 -11.95
CA ARG A 89 -3.73 -8.75 -13.43
C ARG A 89 -2.67 -7.82 -14.03
N ASN A 90 -1.55 -7.61 -13.34
CA ASN A 90 -0.47 -6.75 -13.81
C ASN A 90 0.44 -7.54 -14.78
N ARG A 91 0.70 -6.97 -15.96
CA ARG A 91 1.52 -7.60 -17.03
C ARG A 91 3.02 -7.28 -16.92
N GLN A 92 3.41 -6.29 -16.11
CA GLN A 92 4.79 -5.80 -15.99
C GLN A 92 5.57 -6.46 -14.83
N THR A 93 5.16 -7.66 -14.44
CA THR A 93 5.66 -8.40 -13.27
C THR A 93 7.18 -8.57 -13.24
N LYS A 94 7.80 -8.94 -14.37
CA LYS A 94 9.25 -9.20 -14.42
C LYS A 94 10.07 -7.92 -14.18
N THR A 95 9.65 -6.80 -14.76
CA THR A 95 10.33 -5.51 -14.61
C THR A 95 10.26 -5.02 -13.16
N TYR A 96 9.06 -5.04 -12.55
CA TYR A 96 8.91 -4.65 -11.15
C TYR A 96 9.66 -5.56 -10.20
N GLY A 97 9.56 -6.89 -10.38
CA GLY A 97 10.23 -7.85 -9.50
C GLY A 97 11.74 -7.63 -9.47
N LEU A 98 12.39 -7.48 -10.62
CA LEU A 98 13.84 -7.24 -10.66
C LEU A 98 14.22 -5.89 -10.03
N ALA A 99 13.50 -4.82 -10.38
CA ALA A 99 13.77 -3.49 -9.84
C ALA A 99 13.62 -3.44 -8.30
N ILE A 100 12.58 -4.08 -7.76
CA ILE A 100 12.36 -4.15 -6.31
C ILE A 100 13.48 -4.95 -5.63
N TYR A 101 13.90 -6.08 -6.20
CA TYR A 101 14.97 -6.87 -5.61
C TYR A 101 16.31 -6.12 -5.61
N GLU A 102 16.62 -5.42 -6.70
CA GLU A 102 17.80 -4.54 -6.75
C GLU A 102 17.73 -3.41 -5.72
N ALA A 103 16.57 -2.78 -5.57
CA ALA A 103 16.36 -1.76 -4.54
C ALA A 103 16.54 -2.34 -3.12
N ALA A 104 16.06 -3.56 -2.87
CA ALA A 104 16.24 -4.22 -1.58
C ALA A 104 17.72 -4.49 -1.25
N LEU A 105 18.55 -4.78 -2.26
CA LEU A 105 20.00 -4.97 -2.07
C LEU A 105 20.76 -3.65 -1.89
N ARG A 106 20.35 -2.58 -2.56
CA ARG A 106 21.03 -1.28 -2.51
C ARG A 106 20.69 -0.46 -1.26
N ASN A 107 19.49 -0.64 -0.72
CA ASN A 107 19.01 0.16 0.40
C ASN A 107 19.21 -0.54 1.76
N ILE A 108 19.44 0.29 2.77
CA ILE A 108 19.50 -0.12 4.17
C ILE A 108 18.17 0.30 4.82
N THR A 109 17.57 -0.61 5.57
CA THR A 109 16.33 -0.37 6.32
C THR A 109 16.68 0.18 7.71
N THR A 110 15.84 1.05 8.25
CA THR A 110 16.00 1.57 9.62
C THR A 110 15.30 0.67 10.63
N ARG A 111 14.16 0.07 10.24
CA ARG A 111 13.32 -0.76 11.12
C ARG A 111 12.77 -2.02 10.42
N GLY A 112 13.56 -2.62 9.52
CA GLY A 112 13.03 -3.56 8.53
C GLY A 112 12.26 -4.77 9.08
N GLU A 113 12.68 -5.40 10.19
CA GLU A 113 11.91 -6.51 10.79
C GLU A 113 11.51 -6.22 12.25
N ASN A 114 11.41 -4.95 12.63
CA ASN A 114 10.92 -4.59 13.95
C ASN A 114 9.43 -4.92 14.06
N GLU A 115 9.07 -5.77 15.02
CA GLU A 115 7.69 -6.28 15.19
C GLU A 115 6.65 -5.17 15.31
N TYR A 116 6.91 -4.15 16.12
CA TYR A 116 6.00 -3.01 16.29
C TYR A 116 5.81 -2.21 15.00
N THR A 117 6.88 -2.05 14.22
CA THR A 117 6.83 -1.35 12.93
C THR A 117 6.02 -2.15 11.92
N LEU A 118 6.18 -3.47 11.89
CA LEU A 118 5.40 -4.35 11.02
C LEU A 118 3.92 -4.39 11.42
N ALA A 119 3.62 -4.44 12.72
CA ALA A 119 2.25 -4.37 13.21
C ALA A 119 1.58 -3.03 12.86
N ALA A 120 2.30 -1.91 13.04
CA ALA A 120 1.82 -0.58 12.66
C ALA A 120 1.61 -0.48 11.14
N GLN A 121 2.50 -1.06 10.34
CA GLN A 121 2.37 -1.10 8.88
C GLN A 121 1.11 -1.85 8.46
N ASP A 122 0.83 -2.99 9.08
CA ASP A 122 -0.34 -3.83 8.78
C ASP A 122 -1.65 -3.10 9.10
N GLN A 123 -1.73 -2.53 10.30
CA GLN A 123 -2.87 -1.74 10.71
C GLN A 123 -3.08 -0.51 9.81
N CYS A 124 -1.98 0.19 9.46
CA CYS A 124 -2.06 1.37 8.61
C CYS A 124 -2.51 1.01 7.19
N LEU A 125 -2.00 -0.10 6.64
CA LEU A 125 -2.43 -0.60 5.33
C LEU A 125 -3.93 -0.94 5.32
N GLU A 126 -4.43 -1.60 6.36
CA GLU A 126 -5.85 -1.91 6.52
C GLU A 126 -6.70 -0.63 6.57
N LEU A 127 -6.31 0.34 7.41
CA LEU A 127 -6.99 1.63 7.52
C LEU A 127 -7.02 2.38 6.17
N VAL A 128 -5.95 2.34 5.39
CA VAL A 128 -5.92 2.92 4.03
C VAL A 128 -6.91 2.21 3.11
N CYS A 129 -6.97 0.87 3.15
CA CYS A 129 -7.87 0.08 2.33
C CYS A 129 -9.34 0.37 2.67
N GLU A 130 -9.70 0.38 3.97
CA GLU A 130 -11.06 0.63 4.42
C GLU A 130 -11.49 2.08 4.19
N SER A 131 -10.61 3.05 4.45
CA SER A 131 -10.89 4.46 4.14
C SER A 131 -11.15 4.68 2.64
N GLN A 132 -10.44 3.95 1.79
CA GLN A 132 -10.62 4.02 0.34
C GLN A 132 -11.93 3.37 -0.12
N LYS A 133 -12.33 2.24 0.47
CA LYS A 133 -13.62 1.60 0.20
C LYS A 133 -14.77 2.52 0.62
N ALA A 134 -14.70 3.07 1.83
CA ALA A 134 -15.70 4.00 2.37
C ALA A 134 -15.82 5.29 1.54
N ALA A 135 -14.72 5.75 0.95
CA ALA A 135 -14.71 6.89 0.05
C ALA A 135 -15.42 6.62 -1.28
N ILE A 136 -15.28 5.40 -1.81
CA ILE A 136 -15.87 5.00 -3.10
C ILE A 136 -17.38 4.77 -2.95
N GLN A 137 -17.85 4.20 -1.84
CA GLN A 137 -19.27 3.87 -1.59
C GLN A 137 -20.25 5.06 -1.62
N LEU A 138 -19.79 6.31 -1.60
CA LEU A 138 -20.66 7.50 -1.69
C LEU A 138 -20.94 7.95 -3.14
N PHE A 139 -20.42 7.22 -4.12
CA PHE A 139 -20.60 7.44 -5.56
C PHE A 139 -20.83 6.12 -6.30
#